data_AF-X8CTJ2-F1
#
_entry.id   AF-X8CTJ2-F1
#
_cell.length_a   1.000
_cell.length_b   1.000
_cell.length_c   1.000
_cell.angle_alpha   90.00
_cell.angle_beta   90.00
_cell.angle_gamma   90.00
#
_symmetry.space_group_name_H-M   'P 1'
#
loop_
_entity.id
_entity.type
_entity.pdbx_description
1 polymer ?
#
loop_
_entity_poly.entity_id
_entity_poly.type
_entity_poly.pdbx_seq_one_letter_code
_entity_poly.pdbx_strand_id
1 'polypeptide(L)'
;MHADDIRLWRMAVFDVLVNNADRKGGHVLRDLDGHIFGVDHGVCLHVEDKLRTVLWGWAGKPIDSQTCKAVAGLAEALTGSFGDELAEHITSAEIAALRMRAHALLDNPVMPGPNRHRPIPWPAF
;
A
#
# COMPACT_ATOMS: atom_id res chain seq x y z
N MET A 1 8.32 9.99 13.40
CA MET A 1 8.31 11.03 12.36
C MET A 1 9.08 10.49 11.17
N HIS A 2 8.43 10.30 10.01
CA HIS A 2 9.11 9.98 8.75
C HIS A 2 9.45 11.29 8.02
N ALA A 3 10.30 11.21 6.99
CA ALA A 3 10.56 12.36 6.13
C ALA A 3 9.34 12.67 5.24
N ASP A 4 9.12 13.96 4.94
CA ASP A 4 8.15 14.39 3.93
C ASP A 4 8.75 14.25 2.53
N ASP A 5 8.73 13.01 2.03
CA ASP A 5 9.31 12.60 0.75
C ASP A 5 8.24 11.97 -0.15
N ILE A 6 8.14 12.42 -1.40
CA ILE A 6 7.15 11.93 -2.38
C ILE A 6 7.27 10.42 -2.64
N ARG A 7 8.45 9.84 -2.48
CA ARG A 7 8.67 8.40 -2.65
C ARG A 7 8.12 7.60 -1.47
N LEU A 8 8.26 8.14 -0.25
CA LEU A 8 7.63 7.56 0.94
C LEU A 8 6.11 7.71 0.91
N TRP A 9 5.61 8.83 0.37
CA TRP A 9 4.18 9.01 0.11
C TRP A 9 3.64 7.91 -0.82
N ARG A 10 4.28 7.68 -1.97
CA ARG A 10 3.89 6.61 -2.90
C ARG A 10 3.93 5.23 -2.26
N MET A 11 4.95 4.97 -1.42
CA MET A 11 5.04 3.72 -0.66
C MET A 11 3.89 3.58 0.36
N ALA A 12 3.50 4.66 1.04
CA ALA A 12 2.38 4.63 1.98
C ALA A 12 1.06 4.29 1.28
N VAL A 13 0.81 4.88 0.09
CA VAL A 13 -0.36 4.54 -0.73
C VAL A 13 -0.28 3.09 -1.21
N PHE A 14 0.89 2.63 -1.64
CA PHE A 14 1.10 1.25 -2.04
C PHE A 14 0.80 0.27 -0.89
N ASP A 15 1.28 0.55 0.33
CA ASP A 15 1.03 -0.27 1.51
C ASP A 15 -0.48 -0.41 1.81
N VAL A 16 -1.29 0.63 1.54
CA VAL A 16 -2.76 0.57 1.65
C VAL A 16 -3.34 -0.39 0.62
N LEU A 17 -2.94 -0.27 -0.65
CA LEU A 17 -3.43 -1.11 -1.73
C LEU A 17 -3.09 -2.59 -1.49
N VAL A 18 -1.81 -2.87 -1.18
CA VAL A 18 -1.35 -4.24 -0.93
C VAL A 18 -1.61 -4.71 0.48
N ASN A 19 -2.24 -3.90 1.35
CA ASN A 19 -2.57 -4.28 2.71
C ASN A 19 -1.36 -4.80 3.50
N ASN A 20 -0.24 -4.06 3.46
CA ASN A 20 1.02 -4.49 4.06
C ASN A 20 0.91 -4.58 5.58
N ALA A 21 1.01 -5.80 6.13
CA ALA A 21 0.84 -6.05 7.55
C ALA A 21 2.11 -5.83 8.41
N ASP A 22 3.21 -5.39 7.80
CA ASP A 22 4.51 -5.35 8.47
C ASP A 22 5.51 -4.31 7.92
N ARG A 23 5.07 -3.13 7.45
CA ARG A 23 6.00 -2.07 7.04
C ARG A 23 6.71 -1.45 8.25
N LYS A 24 7.96 -1.84 8.46
CA LYS A 24 8.89 -1.28 9.46
C LYS A 24 9.82 -0.23 8.85
N GLY A 25 10.53 0.54 9.67
CA GLY A 25 11.54 1.49 9.19
C GLY A 25 12.65 0.79 8.40
N GLY A 26 13.11 -0.37 8.86
CA GLY A 26 14.16 -1.16 8.23
C GLY A 26 13.73 -1.81 6.92
N HIS A 27 12.44 -1.74 6.57
CA HIS A 27 11.93 -2.19 5.27
C HIS A 27 11.93 -1.06 4.23
N VAL A 28 12.42 0.13 4.59
CA VAL A 28 12.59 1.29 3.72
C VAL A 28 14.09 1.51 3.53
N LEU A 29 14.61 1.04 2.39
CA LEU A 29 16.03 1.12 2.08
C LEU A 29 16.31 2.35 1.21
N ARG A 30 17.42 3.04 1.47
CA ARG A 30 17.92 4.13 0.64
C ARG A 30 19.29 3.77 0.09
N ASP A 31 19.47 3.83 -1.22
CA ASP A 31 20.78 3.60 -1.84
C ASP A 31 21.64 4.88 -1.89
N LEU A 32 22.84 4.76 -2.45
CA LEU A 32 23.80 5.87 -2.57
C LEU A 32 23.34 6.96 -3.56
N ASP A 33 22.54 6.58 -4.56
CA ASP A 33 21.95 7.50 -5.54
C ASP A 33 20.68 8.18 -5.01
N GLY A 34 20.23 7.77 -3.82
CA GLY A 34 19.11 8.33 -3.10
C GLY A 34 17.76 7.73 -3.49
N HIS A 35 17.69 6.64 -4.25
CA HIS A 35 16.46 5.90 -4.48
C HIS A 35 15.91 5.33 -3.17
N ILE A 36 14.60 5.10 -3.13
CA ILE A 36 13.91 4.50 -1.97
C ILE A 36 13.25 3.20 -2.40
N PHE A 37 13.57 2.11 -1.70
CA PHE A 37 13.03 0.79 -1.95
C PHE A 37 12.22 0.32 -0.75
N GLY A 38 11.01 -0.18 -1.02
CA GLY A 38 10.23 -0.94 -0.05
C GLY A 38 10.54 -2.42 -0.24
N VAL A 39 10.96 -3.10 0.82
CA VAL A 39 11.22 -4.55 0.80
C VAL A 39 10.25 -5.30 1.71
N ASP A 40 10.36 -6.63 1.70
CA ASP A 40 9.63 -7.56 2.58
C ASP A 40 8.10 -7.47 2.45
N HIS A 41 7.58 -7.92 1.30
CA HIS A 41 6.15 -7.95 0.99
C HIS A 41 5.50 -9.33 1.20
N GLY A 42 6.18 -10.25 1.90
CA GLY A 42 5.71 -11.64 2.07
C GLY A 42 4.41 -11.78 2.88
N VAL A 43 4.02 -10.72 3.60
CA VAL A 43 2.80 -10.65 4.42
C VAL A 43 1.81 -9.58 3.92
N CYS A 44 1.80 -9.36 2.60
CA CYS A 44 0.84 -8.48 1.91
C CYS A 44 -0.35 -9.27 1.34
N LEU A 45 -1.27 -8.55 0.70
CA LEU A 45 -2.39 -8.99 -0.12
C LEU A 45 -3.50 -9.78 0.57
N HIS A 46 -3.36 -10.05 1.87
CA HIS A 46 -4.39 -10.71 2.66
C HIS A 46 -5.78 -10.08 2.45
N VAL A 47 -6.81 -10.92 2.42
CA VAL A 47 -8.21 -10.51 2.17
C VAL A 47 -8.76 -9.62 3.28
N GLU A 48 -8.52 -10.00 4.53
CA GLU A 48 -8.85 -9.17 5.71
C GLU A 48 -7.90 -7.98 5.81
N ASP A 49 -8.41 -6.84 6.27
CA ASP A 49 -7.60 -5.67 6.55
C ASP A 49 -6.59 -5.95 7.69
N LYS A 50 -5.30 -5.89 7.33
CA LYS A 50 -4.15 -6.19 8.19
C LYS A 50 -3.06 -5.12 8.14
N LEU A 51 -3.25 -4.03 7.38
CA LEU A 51 -2.31 -2.91 7.24
C LEU A 51 -1.71 -2.49 8.59
N ARG A 52 -0.39 -2.59 8.69
CA ARG A 52 0.41 -2.06 9.79
C ARG A 52 1.67 -1.46 9.18
N THR A 53 1.89 -0.17 9.43
CA THR A 53 2.97 0.58 8.81
C THR A 53 3.55 1.62 9.74
N VAL A 54 4.81 1.98 9.56
CA VAL A 54 5.42 3.16 10.21
C VAL A 54 5.08 4.47 9.48
N LEU A 55 4.43 4.39 8.31
CA LEU A 55 4.10 5.53 7.44
C LEU A 55 2.76 6.22 7.80
N TRP A 56 2.24 6.01 9.01
CA TRP A 56 0.98 6.62 9.46
C TRP A 56 0.99 8.15 9.57
N GLY A 57 2.14 8.83 9.44
CA GLY A 57 2.17 10.30 9.42
C GLY A 57 1.42 10.91 8.23
N TRP A 58 1.11 10.10 7.21
CA TRP A 58 0.24 10.47 6.09
C TRP A 58 -1.26 10.24 6.34
N ALA A 59 -1.67 9.70 7.49
CA ALA A 59 -3.09 9.46 7.78
C ALA A 59 -3.93 10.73 7.66
N GLY A 60 -5.11 10.62 7.04
CA GLY A 60 -6.03 11.75 6.82
C GLY A 60 -5.58 12.76 5.77
N LYS A 61 -4.44 12.56 5.11
CA LYS A 61 -3.97 13.44 4.04
C LYS A 61 -4.67 13.09 2.71
N PRO A 62 -5.07 14.09 1.91
CA PRO A 62 -5.70 13.85 0.62
C PRO A 62 -4.70 13.18 -0.34
N ILE A 63 -5.22 12.29 -1.18
CA ILE A 63 -4.42 11.64 -2.22
C ILE A 63 -4.47 12.49 -3.49
N ASP A 64 -3.30 12.79 -4.03
CA ASP A 64 -3.17 13.65 -5.20
C ASP A 64 -3.73 12.98 -6.46
N SER A 65 -4.15 13.81 -7.43
CA SER A 65 -4.80 13.33 -8.65
C SER A 65 -3.90 12.46 -9.53
N GLN A 66 -2.58 12.63 -9.48
CA GLN A 66 -1.65 11.78 -10.22
C GLN A 66 -1.61 10.37 -9.62
N THR A 67 -1.59 10.27 -8.30
CA THR A 67 -1.66 9.00 -7.59
C THR A 67 -3.02 8.32 -7.79
N CYS A 68 -4.14 9.07 -7.73
CA CYS A 68 -5.46 8.52 -8.04
C CYS A 68 -5.55 7.95 -9.47
N LYS A 69 -4.94 8.61 -10.46
CA LYS A 69 -4.87 8.07 -11.84
C LYS A 69 -4.13 6.73 -11.90
N ALA A 70 -3.03 6.59 -11.16
CA ALA A 70 -2.30 5.32 -11.09
C ALA A 70 -3.13 4.21 -10.41
N VAL A 71 -3.85 4.55 -9.34
CA VAL A 71 -4.76 3.60 -8.64
C VAL A 71 -5.91 3.17 -9.55
N ALA A 72 -6.50 4.10 -10.31
CA ALA A 72 -7.52 3.78 -11.31
C ALA A 72 -6.98 2.86 -12.40
N GLY A 73 -5.76 3.13 -12.90
CA GLY A 73 -5.08 2.26 -13.85
C GLY A 73 -4.86 0.85 -13.32
N LEU A 74 -4.48 0.69 -12.04
CA LEU A 74 -4.39 -0.60 -11.38
C LEU A 74 -5.76 -1.30 -11.33
N ALA A 75 -6.81 -0.60 -10.90
CA ALA A 75 -8.15 -1.18 -10.78
C ALA A 75 -8.67 -1.73 -12.12
N GLU A 76 -8.43 -0.98 -13.21
CA GLU A 76 -8.74 -1.44 -14.58
C GLU A 76 -7.86 -2.62 -15.01
N ALA A 77 -6.54 -2.55 -14.78
CA ALA A 77 -5.60 -3.60 -15.17
C ALA A 77 -5.93 -4.97 -14.52
N LEU A 78 -6.41 -4.96 -13.28
CA LEU A 78 -6.85 -6.16 -12.56
C LEU A 78 -8.06 -6.86 -13.20
N THR A 79 -8.75 -6.23 -14.16
CA THR A 79 -9.85 -6.85 -14.92
C THR A 79 -9.41 -7.49 -16.24
N GLY A 80 -8.16 -7.26 -16.65
CA GLY A 80 -7.58 -7.78 -17.88
C GLY A 80 -6.44 -8.75 -17.63
N SER A 81 -5.51 -8.81 -18.58
CA SER A 81 -4.41 -9.79 -18.58
C SER A 81 -3.51 -9.74 -17.34
N PHE A 82 -3.39 -8.58 -16.69
CA PHE A 82 -2.61 -8.47 -15.45
C PHE A 82 -3.32 -9.17 -14.27
N GLY A 83 -4.66 -9.13 -14.22
CA GLY A 83 -5.42 -9.92 -13.26
C GLY A 83 -5.25 -11.43 -13.49
N ASP A 84 -5.23 -11.86 -14.76
CA ASP A 84 -4.99 -13.25 -15.13
C ASP A 84 -3.58 -13.73 -14.73
N GLU A 85 -2.55 -12.91 -14.98
CA GLU A 85 -1.18 -13.18 -14.55
C GLU A 85 -1.06 -13.28 -13.03
N LEU A 86 -1.69 -12.35 -12.29
CA LEU A 86 -1.72 -12.42 -10.82
C LEU A 86 -2.42 -13.69 -10.30
N ALA A 87 -3.43 -14.20 -11.01
CA ALA A 87 -4.16 -15.39 -10.61
C ALA A 87 -3.30 -16.67 -10.65
N GLU A 88 -2.14 -16.63 -11.30
CA GLU A 88 -1.13 -17.70 -11.25
C GLU A 88 -0.33 -17.70 -9.92
N HIS A 89 -0.38 -16.61 -9.16
CA HIS A 89 0.46 -16.39 -7.97
C HIS A 89 -0.33 -16.19 -6.67
N ILE A 90 -1.52 -15.60 -6.76
CA ILE A 90 -2.39 -15.31 -5.62
C ILE A 90 -3.83 -15.74 -5.90
N THR A 91 -4.63 -15.84 -4.86
CA THR A 91 -6.01 -16.29 -4.99
C THR A 91 -6.92 -15.23 -5.64
N SER A 92 -8.00 -15.68 -6.26
CA SER A 92 -9.05 -14.79 -6.77
C SER A 92 -9.65 -13.89 -5.70
N ALA A 93 -9.71 -14.37 -4.45
CA ALA A 93 -10.18 -13.58 -3.31
C ALA A 93 -9.22 -12.44 -2.95
N GLU A 94 -7.90 -12.67 -3.02
CA GLU A 94 -6.89 -11.64 -2.79
C GLU A 94 -6.88 -10.58 -3.91
N ILE A 95 -7.06 -11.00 -5.17
CA ILE A 95 -7.23 -10.08 -6.31
C ILE A 95 -8.48 -9.22 -6.13
N ALA A 96 -9.61 -9.84 -5.77
CA ALA A 96 -10.85 -9.11 -5.49
C ALA A 96 -10.66 -8.12 -4.33
N ALA A 97 -9.97 -8.51 -3.25
CA ALA A 97 -9.68 -7.63 -2.13
C ALA A 97 -8.77 -6.46 -2.51
N LEU A 98 -7.73 -6.68 -3.32
CA LEU A 98 -6.89 -5.61 -3.88
C LEU A 98 -7.71 -4.62 -4.70
N ARG A 99 -8.57 -5.12 -5.60
CA ARG A 99 -9.45 -4.28 -6.41
C ARG A 99 -10.45 -3.50 -5.56
N MET A 100 -11.05 -4.12 -4.54
CA MET A 100 -11.94 -3.43 -3.60
C MET A 100 -11.20 -2.30 -2.85
N ARG A 101 -9.97 -2.53 -2.39
CA ARG A 101 -9.17 -1.48 -1.74
C ARG A 101 -8.84 -0.34 -2.70
N ALA A 102 -8.53 -0.64 -3.96
CA ALA A 102 -8.31 0.38 -4.98
C ALA A 102 -9.56 1.25 -5.21
N HIS A 103 -10.75 0.64 -5.36
CA HIS A 103 -12.00 1.38 -5.50
C HIS A 103 -12.33 2.20 -4.24
N ALA A 104 -12.19 1.64 -3.04
CA ALA A 104 -12.43 2.38 -1.80
C ALA A 104 -11.55 3.63 -1.68
N LEU A 105 -10.29 3.55 -2.13
CA LEU A 105 -9.37 4.67 -2.15
C LEU A 105 -9.74 5.73 -3.21
N LEU A 106 -10.33 5.33 -4.32
CA LEU A 106 -10.82 6.24 -5.36
C LEU A 106 -12.11 6.94 -4.94
N ASP A 107 -13.02 6.22 -4.27
CA ASP A 107 -14.29 6.75 -3.77
C ASP A 107 -14.08 7.76 -2.64
N ASN A 108 -13.06 7.54 -1.81
CA ASN A 108 -12.63 8.47 -0.76
C ASN A 108 -11.10 8.65 -0.83
N PRO A 109 -10.59 9.60 -1.64
CA PRO A 109 -9.16 9.81 -1.90
C PRO A 109 -8.47 10.52 -0.74
N VAL A 110 -8.49 9.87 0.42
CA VAL A 110 -7.88 10.30 1.67
C VAL A 110 -7.19 9.08 2.29
N MET A 111 -5.95 9.24 2.72
CA MET A 111 -5.21 8.18 3.39
C MET A 111 -5.96 7.69 4.64
N PRO A 112 -6.14 6.36 4.80
CA PRO A 112 -6.85 5.83 5.94
C PRO A 112 -6.12 6.12 7.25
N GLY A 113 -6.88 6.20 8.34
CA GLY A 113 -6.34 6.24 9.69
C GLY A 113 -6.09 4.83 10.25
N PRO A 114 -5.26 4.71 11.30
CA PRO A 114 -5.08 3.43 11.98
C PRO A 114 -6.38 3.00 12.67
N ASN A 115 -6.94 1.86 12.27
CA ASN A 115 -8.19 1.31 12.81
C ASN A 115 -7.98 0.07 13.71
N ARG A 116 -6.72 -0.28 14.02
CA ARG A 116 -6.34 -1.47 14.78
C ARG A 116 -5.65 -1.11 16.10
N HIS A 117 -5.72 -2.03 17.07
CA HIS A 117 -5.05 -1.89 18.37
C HIS A 117 -3.52 -1.79 18.28
N ARG A 118 -2.89 -2.43 17.29
CA ARG A 118 -1.43 -2.41 17.06
C ARG A 118 -1.09 -2.00 15.62
N PRO A 119 -1.25 -0.70 15.28
CA PRO A 119 -1.12 -0.23 13.91
C PRO A 119 0.33 -0.12 13.41
N ILE A 120 1.30 -0.09 14.33
CA ILE A 120 2.73 -0.07 14.00
C ILE A 120 3.31 -1.49 14.16
N PRO A 121 4.09 -1.99 13.17
CA PRO A 121 4.77 -3.26 13.30
C PRO A 121 5.96 -3.21 14.26
N TRP A 122 6.34 -4.37 14.80
CA TRP A 122 7.47 -4.49 15.72
C TRP A 122 8.59 -5.32 15.10
N PRO A 123 9.87 -4.90 15.17
CA PRO A 123 10.30 -3.59 15.68
C PRO A 123 9.86 -2.43 14.79
N ALA A 124 9.77 -1.22 15.35
CA ALA A 124 9.35 -0.05 14.57
C ALA A 124 10.47 0.57 13.72
N PHE A 125 11.73 0.17 13.95
CA PHE A 125 12.90 0.71 13.28
C PHE A 125 13.19 0.08 11.93
#